data_AF-A0A831KSB9-F1
#
_entry.id   AF-A0A831KSB9-F1
#
_cell.length_a   1.000
_cell.length_b   1.000
_cell.length_c   1.000
_cell.angle_alpha   90.00
_cell.angle_beta   90.00
_cell.angle_gamma   90.00
#
_symmetry.space_group_name_H-M   'P 1'
#
loop_
_entity.id
_entity.type
_entity.pdbx_description
1 polymer ?
#
loop_
_entity_poly.entity_id
_entity_poly.type
_entity_poly.pdbx_seq_one_letter_code
_entity_poly.pdbx_strand_id
1 'polypeptide(L)' 'MDRIALPRRLVNRLLAEAQHAPDGRALGVVGAVAGVPTHCHPLAAGADPAAAEQTLHAAGETLFAVYETHPRMP' A
#
# COMPACT_ATOMS: atom_id res chain seq x y z
N MET A 1 -2.01 13.64 -14.17
CA MET A 1 -1.80 12.18 -14.19
C MET A 1 -3.10 11.57 -14.66
N ASP A 2 -3.18 11.13 -15.93
CA ASP A 2 -4.48 10.79 -16.52
C ASP A 2 -4.96 9.37 -16.20
N ARG A 3 -4.06 8.45 -15.83
CA ARG A 3 -4.45 7.10 -15.40
C ARG A 3 -3.33 6.34 -14.70
N ILE A 4 -3.68 5.57 -13.67
CA ILE A 4 -2.83 4.51 -13.11
C ILE A 4 -3.48 3.16 -13.39
N ALA A 5 -2.67 2.16 -13.71
CA ALA A 5 -3.12 0.78 -13.90
C ALA A 5 -2.60 -0.06 -12.74
N LEU A 6 -3.51 -0.63 -11.95
CA LEU A 6 -3.18 -1.53 -10.86
C LEU A 6 -3.59 -2.96 -11.23
N PRO A 7 -2.70 -3.97 -11.05
CA PRO A 7 -3.08 -5.36 -11.25
C PRO A 7 -4.26 -5.74 -10.35
N ARG A 8 -5.19 -6.55 -10.87
CA ARG A 8 -6.38 -6.98 -10.10
C ARG A 8 -6.03 -7.63 -8.76
N ARG A 9 -4.92 -8.37 -8.69
CA ARG A 9 -4.44 -8.98 -7.44
C ARG A 9 -4.09 -7.92 -6.39
N LEU A 10 -3.40 -6.86 -6.79
CA LEU A 10 -3.06 -5.75 -5.91
C LEU A 10 -4.31 -5.02 -5.43
N VAL A 11 -5.25 -4.73 -6.35
CA VAL A 11 -6.53 -4.09 -6.00
C VAL A 11 -7.32 -4.94 -4.99
N ASN A 12 -7.42 -6.25 -5.21
CA ASN A 12 -8.10 -7.14 -4.28
C ASN A 12 -7.42 -7.20 -2.91
N ARG A 13 -6.08 -7.13 -2.87
CA ARG A 13 -5.35 -7.10 -1.60
C ARG A 13 -5.61 -5.79 -0.86
N LEU A 14 -5.54 -4.65 -1.53
CA LEU A 14 -5.87 -3.34 -0.95
C LEU A 14 -7.30 -3.33 -0.39
N LEU A 15 -8.27 -3.90 -1.12
CA LEU A 15 -9.63 -4.04 -0.64
C LEU A 15 -9.72 -4.96 0.59
N ALA A 16 -9.02 -6.09 0.59
CA ALA A 16 -8.98 -6.98 1.74
C ALA A 16 -8.38 -6.28 2.97
N GLU A 17 -7.29 -5.53 2.83
CA GLU A 17 -6.72 -4.75 3.94
C GLU A 17 -7.75 -3.74 4.49
N ALA A 18 -8.47 -3.03 3.63
CA ALA A 18 -9.53 -2.10 4.04
C ALA A 18 -10.68 -2.79 4.79
N GLN A 19 -11.05 -4.01 4.40
CA GLN A 19 -12.11 -4.78 5.05
C GLN A 19 -11.69 -5.35 6.41
N HIS A 20 -10.39 -5.63 6.62
CA HIS A 20 -9.86 -6.15 7.89
C HIS A 20 -9.50 -5.05 8.90
N ALA A 21 -9.64 -3.78 8.53
CA ALA A 21 -9.44 -2.63 9.41
C ALA A 21 -10.78 -1.93 9.77
N PRO A 22 -11.73 -2.61 10.45
CA PRO A 22 -13.08 -2.10 10.65
C PRO A 22 -13.13 -0.83 11.52
N ASP A 23 -12.17 -0.63 12.43
CA ASP A 23 -12.19 0.47 13.39
C ASP A 23 -11.11 1.55 13.14
N GLY A 24 -10.18 1.32 12.21
CA GLY A 24 -8.95 2.11 12.09
C GLY A 24 -8.64 2.58 10.66
N ARG A 25 -7.96 3.72 10.56
CA ARG A 25 -7.23 4.09 9.35
C ARG A 25 -6.00 3.17 9.26
N ALA A 26 -5.89 2.40 8.19
CA ALA A 26 -4.67 1.66 7.87
C ALA A 26 -3.87 2.48 6.86
N LEU A 27 -2.57 2.60 7.09
CA LEU A 27 -1.62 3.23 6.16
C LEU A 27 -0.71 2.15 5.61
N GLY A 28 -0.32 2.26 4.35
CA GLY A 28 0.71 1.40 3.79
C GLY A 28 1.33 1.95 2.52
N VAL A 29 2.26 1.19 1.96
CA VAL A 29 2.93 1.52 0.70
C VAL A 29 2.63 0.48 -0.36
N VAL A 30 2.57 0.92 -1.61
CA VAL A 30 2.58 0.05 -2.79
C VAL A 30 3.99 0.04 -3.34
N GLY A 31 4.56 -1.15 -3.48
CA GLY A 31 5.84 -1.39 -4.13
C GLY A 31 5.69 -1.61 -5.63
N ALA A 32 6.76 -1.35 -6.36
CA ALA A 32 6.87 -1.65 -7.78
C ALA A 32 8.19 -2.32 -8.14
N VAL A 33 8.13 -3.17 -9.17
CA VAL A 33 9.31 -3.73 -9.85
C VAL A 33 9.31 -3.19 -11.27
N ALA A 34 10.43 -2.57 -11.69
CA ALA A 34 10.55 -1.93 -13.01
C ALA A 34 9.41 -0.94 -13.34
N GLY A 35 8.92 -0.20 -12.33
CA GLY A 35 7.83 0.76 -12.47
C GLY A 35 6.42 0.15 -12.54
N VAL A 36 6.29 -1.18 -12.44
CA VAL A 36 5.01 -1.87 -12.41
C VAL A 36 4.61 -2.15 -10.96
N PRO A 37 3.45 -1.68 -10.48
CA PRO A 37 3.01 -1.92 -9.10
C PRO A 37 2.68 -3.39 -8.88
N THR A 38 3.22 -3.97 -7.81
CA THR A 38 3.23 -5.42 -7.56
C THR A 38 2.53 -5.78 -6.26
N HIS A 39 2.98 -5.24 -5.13
CA HIS A 39 2.50 -5.57 -3.80
C HIS A 39 2.15 -4.34 -2.97
N CYS A 40 1.26 -4.51 -2.00
CA CYS A 40 1.04 -3.53 -0.95
C CYS A 40 1.58 -4.07 0.37
N HIS A 41 2.24 -3.20 1.13
CA HIS A 41 2.83 -3.49 2.43
C HIS A 41 2.15 -2.61 3.48
N PRO A 42 1.33 -3.18 4.37
CA PRO A 42 0.75 -2.45 5.50
C PRO A 42 1.85 -1.94 6.42
N LEU A 43 1.70 -0.70 6.89
CA LEU A 43 2.58 -0.10 7.88
C LEU A 43 1.90 -0.07 9.24
N ALA A 44 2.70 -0.23 10.30
CA ALA A 44 2.21 0.00 11.65
C ALA A 44 1.80 1.48 11.83
N ALA A 45 0.83 1.72 12.71
CA ALA A 45 0.44 3.09 13.05
C ALA A 45 1.64 3.88 13.59
N GLY A 46 1.91 5.05 13.01
CA GLY A 46 3.07 5.88 13.37
C GLY A 46 4.42 5.34 12.89
N ALA A 47 4.44 4.41 11.93
CA ALA A 47 5.68 3.91 11.35
C ALA A 47 6.53 5.04 10.74
N ASP A 48 7.83 4.99 11.01
CA ASP A 48 8.83 5.85 10.40
C ASP A 48 8.87 5.62 8.88
N PRO A 49 8.92 6.66 8.03
CA PRO A 49 9.21 6.54 6.61
C PRO A 49 10.36 5.58 6.28
N ALA A 50 11.40 5.55 7.10
CA ALA A 50 12.54 4.64 6.93
C ALA A 50 12.16 3.16 7.03
N ALA A 51 11.11 2.82 7.79
CA ALA A 51 10.61 1.44 7.87
C ALA A 51 9.96 1.01 6.55
N ALA A 52 9.23 1.91 5.90
CA ALA A 52 8.63 1.64 4.59
C ALA A 52 9.70 1.43 3.51
N GLU A 53 10.74 2.26 3.51
CA GLU A 53 11.88 2.10 2.60
C GLU A 53 12.61 0.77 2.81
N GLN A 54 12.83 0.37 4.07
CA GLN A 54 13.43 -0.93 4.39
C GLN A 54 12.58 -2.10 3.91
N THR A 55 11.25 -2.06 4.12
CA THR A 55 10.33 -3.10 3.64
C THR A 55 10.39 -3.24 2.13
N LEU A 56 10.36 -2.13 1.39
CA LEU A 56 10.44 -2.12 -0.06
C LEU A 56 11.81 -2.62 -0.55
N HIS A 57 12.89 -2.16 0.07
CA HIS A 57 14.24 -2.60 -0.27
C HIS A 57 14.44 -4.10 -0.05
N ALA A 58 13.96 -4.64 1.09
CA ALA A 58 14.01 -6.07 1.38
C ALA A 58 13.18 -6.91 0.38
N ALA A 59 12.12 -6.33 -0.18
CA ALA A 59 11.30 -6.95 -1.22
C ALA A 59 11.88 -6.80 -2.65
N GLY A 60 12.98 -6.04 -2.82
CA GLY A 60 13.53 -5.70 -4.13
C GLY A 60 12.62 -4.76 -4.94
N GLU A 61 11.79 -3.97 -4.26
CA GLU A 61 10.79 -3.07 -4.84
C GLU A 61 11.18 -1.60 -4.61
N THR A 62 10.63 -0.71 -5.43
CA THR A 62 10.68 0.74 -5.22
C THR A 62 9.31 1.27 -4.79
N LEU A 63 9.29 2.45 -4.16
CA LEU A 63 8.03 3.10 -3.78
C LEU A 63 7.24 3.50 -5.04
N PHE A 64 6.01 3.00 -5.16
CA PHE A 64 5.08 3.39 -6.21
C PHE A 64 4.03 4.39 -5.71
N ALA A 65 3.42 4.10 -4.56
CA ALA A 65 2.39 4.95 -3.96
C ALA A 65 2.27 4.69 -2.45
N VAL A 66 1.61 5.61 -1.76
CA VAL A 66 1.12 5.44 -0.38
C VAL A 66 -0.39 5.26 -0.45
N TYR A 67 -0.96 4.37 0.37
CA TYR A 67 -2.40 4.19 0.49
C TYR A 67 -2.85 4.38 1.93
N GLU A 68 -4.02 4.98 2.12
CA GLU A 68 -4.71 5.07 3.40
C GLU A 68 -6.13 4.51 3.25
N THR A 69 -6.60 3.75 4.24
CA THR A 69 -7.98 3.28 4.30
C THR A 69 -8.82 4.26 5.14
N HIS A 70 -10.02 4.54 4.66
CA HIS A 70 -10.95 5.45 5.34
C HIS A 70 -12.31 4.78 5.54
N PRO A 71 -12.44 3.78 6.44
CA PRO A 71 -13.67 2.99 6.60
C PRO A 71 -14.89 3.81 7.04
N ARG A 72 -14.66 5.03 7.55
CA ARG A 72 -15.70 5.94 8.04
C ARG A 72 -15.83 7.22 7.21
N MET A 73 -15.08 7.35 6.10
CA MET A 73 -15.37 8.43 5.15
C MET A 73 -16.52 8.02 4.23
N PRO A 74 -17.46 8.93 3.94
CA PRO A 74 -18.57 8.68 3.03
C PRO A 74 -18.09 8.48 1.59
#